data_AF-A0A0A2SS94-F1
#
_entry.id   AF-A0A0A2SS94-F1
#
_cell.length_a   1.000
_cell.length_b   1.000
_cell.length_c   1.000
_cell.angle_alpha   90.00
_cell.angle_beta   90.00
_cell.angle_gamma   90.00
#
_symmetry.space_group_name_H-M   'P 1'
#
loop_
_entity.id
_entity.type
_entity.pdbx_description
1 polymer ?
#
loop_
_entity_poly.entity_id
_entity_poly.type
_entity_poly.pdbx_seq_one_letter_code
_entity_poly.pdbx_strand_id
1 'polypeptide(L)'
;MITITMSKVDAAIGTLRDKIGQVDQHHASKAIKAAEKLLLALESARNEYEIDLKNPHTDIENAGKQFKQKCETAINKAKPILEKDLGWGDYLKNLLKTLVNAVIWTVTFGNVNTFFPYARSASIQAVEQAEQDLIQKPGASLK
;
A
#
# COMPACT_ATOMS: atom_id res chain seq x y z
N MET A 1 -2.76 7.31 4.89
CA MET A 1 -1.97 6.76 3.77
C MET A 1 -2.40 5.33 3.41
N ILE A 2 -2.44 4.39 4.36
CA ILE A 2 -2.91 3.00 4.13
C ILE A 2 -4.27 2.94 3.41
N THR A 3 -5.24 3.77 3.80
CA THR A 3 -6.58 3.83 3.19
C THR A 3 -6.55 4.22 1.71
N ILE A 4 -5.66 5.13 1.32
CA ILE A 4 -5.53 5.59 -0.07
C ILE A 4 -4.91 4.46 -0.92
N THR A 5 -3.86 3.81 -0.42
CA THR A 5 -3.26 2.66 -1.09
C THR A 5 -4.29 1.55 -1.31
N MET A 6 -4.99 1.15 -0.26
CA MET A 6 -5.96 0.07 -0.34
C MET A 6 -7.09 0.41 -1.31
N SER A 7 -7.55 1.66 -1.35
CA SER A 7 -8.55 2.08 -2.33
C SER A 7 -8.10 1.88 -3.79
N LYS A 8 -6.81 2.14 -4.11
CA LYS A 8 -6.28 1.96 -5.46
C LYS A 8 -6.15 0.48 -5.83
N VAL A 9 -5.73 -0.35 -4.87
CA VAL A 9 -5.67 -1.80 -5.03
C VAL A 9 -7.08 -2.36 -5.23
N ASP A 10 -8.03 -1.94 -4.40
CA ASP A 10 -9.43 -2.37 -4.44
C ASP A 10 -10.10 -1.96 -5.75
N ALA A 11 -9.85 -0.75 -6.25
CA ALA A 11 -10.35 -0.30 -7.55
C ALA A 11 -9.78 -1.14 -8.72
N ALA A 12 -8.49 -1.48 -8.67
CA ALA A 12 -7.86 -2.31 -9.70
C ALA A 12 -8.41 -3.75 -9.71
N ILE A 13 -8.59 -4.34 -8.53
CA ILE A 13 -9.20 -5.67 -8.36
C ILE A 13 -10.69 -5.64 -8.75
N GLY A 14 -11.41 -4.58 -8.39
CA GLY A 14 -12.81 -4.37 -8.78
C GLY A 14 -12.97 -4.32 -10.30
N THR A 15 -12.09 -3.59 -10.99
CA THR A 15 -12.08 -3.54 -12.46
C THR A 15 -11.87 -4.93 -13.07
N LEU A 16 -11.02 -5.78 -12.48
CA LEU A 16 -10.85 -7.16 -12.93
C LEU A 16 -12.14 -7.97 -12.75
N ARG A 17 -12.81 -7.85 -11.59
CA ARG A 17 -14.08 -8.52 -11.32
C ARG A 17 -15.15 -8.14 -12.33
N ASP A 18 -15.30 -6.84 -12.61
CA ASP A 18 -16.28 -6.34 -13.58
C ASP A 18 -15.96 -6.85 -14.98
N LYS A 19 -14.68 -6.85 -15.35
CA LYS A 19 -14.22 -7.34 -16.65
C LYS A 19 -14.47 -8.84 -16.83
N ILE A 20 -14.37 -9.64 -15.77
CA ILE A 20 -14.76 -11.06 -15.78
C ILE A 20 -16.26 -11.22 -15.99
N GLY A 21 -17.08 -10.40 -15.31
CA GLY A 21 -18.54 -10.43 -15.45
C GLY A 21 -19.05 -10.08 -16.86
N GLN A 22 -18.24 -9.41 -17.68
CA GLN A 22 -18.57 -9.04 -19.06
C GLN A 22 -18.16 -10.10 -20.10
N VAL A 23 -17.45 -11.17 -19.72
CA VAL A 23 -17.03 -12.22 -20.65
C VAL A 23 -18.20 -13.15 -20.95
N ASP A 24 -18.42 -13.45 -22.23
CA ASP A 24 -19.36 -14.48 -22.64
C ASP A 24 -18.91 -15.86 -22.11
N GLN A 25 -19.68 -16.38 -21.16
CA GLN A 25 -19.34 -17.59 -20.44
C GLN A 25 -19.49 -18.87 -21.25
N HIS A 26 -20.26 -18.84 -22.34
CA HIS A 26 -20.55 -20.03 -23.14
C HIS A 26 -19.36 -20.49 -23.98
N HIS A 27 -18.49 -19.58 -24.39
CA HIS A 27 -17.36 -19.88 -25.27
C HIS A 27 -15.99 -19.83 -24.60
N ALA A 28 -15.89 -19.29 -23.37
CA ALA A 28 -14.62 -19.00 -22.71
C ALA A 28 -14.45 -19.65 -21.32
N SER A 29 -15.05 -20.81 -21.08
CA SER A 29 -15.09 -21.45 -19.75
C SER A 29 -13.71 -21.68 -19.10
N LYS A 30 -12.68 -22.03 -19.89
CA LYS A 30 -11.31 -22.21 -19.40
C LYS A 30 -10.66 -20.87 -19.01
N ALA A 31 -10.89 -19.83 -19.82
CA ALA A 31 -10.35 -18.51 -19.56
C ALA A 31 -11.02 -17.86 -18.36
N ILE A 32 -12.33 -18.02 -18.20
CA ILE A 32 -13.06 -17.53 -17.02
C ILE A 32 -12.54 -18.19 -15.74
N LYS A 33 -12.38 -19.52 -15.73
CA LYS A 33 -11.78 -20.21 -14.58
C LYS A 33 -10.37 -19.72 -14.26
N ALA A 34 -9.57 -19.37 -15.27
CA ALA A 34 -8.25 -18.78 -15.06
C ALA A 34 -8.34 -17.35 -14.49
N ALA A 35 -9.32 -16.56 -14.95
CA ALA A 35 -9.54 -15.20 -14.49
C ALA A 35 -10.10 -15.16 -13.05
N GLU A 36 -11.04 -16.05 -12.71
CA GLU A 36 -11.55 -16.21 -11.34
C GLU A 36 -10.44 -16.64 -10.37
N LYS A 37 -9.58 -17.58 -10.77
CA LYS A 37 -8.41 -17.96 -9.99
C LYS A 37 -7.44 -16.80 -9.79
N LEU A 38 -7.24 -15.97 -10.83
CA LEU A 38 -6.44 -14.76 -10.73
C LEU A 38 -7.08 -13.77 -9.75
N LEU A 39 -8.39 -13.53 -9.85
CA LEU A 39 -9.13 -12.63 -8.97
C LEU A 39 -8.97 -13.04 -7.51
N LEU A 40 -9.23 -14.32 -7.18
CA LEU A 40 -9.07 -14.85 -5.83
C LEU A 40 -7.64 -14.70 -5.30
N ALA A 41 -6.63 -14.96 -6.13
CA ALA A 41 -5.24 -14.81 -5.74
C ALA A 41 -4.86 -13.34 -5.44
N LEU A 42 -5.38 -12.39 -6.22
CA LEU A 42 -5.16 -10.96 -5.99
C LEU A 42 -5.90 -10.46 -4.74
N GLU A 43 -7.12 -10.94 -4.49
CA GLU A 43 -7.86 -10.64 -3.27
C GLU A 43 -7.16 -11.19 -2.01
N SER A 44 -6.63 -12.42 -2.07
CA SER A 44 -5.84 -12.99 -0.97
C SER A 44 -4.59 -12.16 -0.69
N ALA A 45 -3.82 -11.84 -1.74
CA ALA A 45 -2.64 -11.00 -1.61
C ALA A 45 -2.96 -9.62 -1.02
N ARG A 46 -4.06 -9.00 -1.46
CA ARG A 46 -4.54 -7.72 -0.93
C ARG A 46 -4.90 -7.81 0.55
N ASN A 47 -5.61 -8.86 0.96
CA ASN A 47 -6.03 -9.04 2.35
C ASN A 47 -4.83 -9.28 3.26
N GLU A 48 -3.89 -10.13 2.84
CA GLU A 48 -2.64 -10.35 3.57
C GLU A 48 -1.83 -9.06 3.71
N TYR A 49 -1.72 -8.27 2.63
CA TYR A 49 -1.02 -6.99 2.68
C TYR A 49 -1.72 -5.97 3.59
N GLU A 50 -3.06 -5.93 3.61
CA GLU A 50 -3.79 -5.06 4.55
C GLU A 50 -3.54 -5.46 6.01
N ILE A 51 -3.52 -6.77 6.31
CA ILE A 51 -3.19 -7.29 7.64
C ILE A 51 -1.78 -6.86 8.02
N ASP A 52 -0.81 -7.02 7.12
CA ASP A 52 0.57 -6.62 7.32
C ASP A 52 0.71 -5.11 7.60
N LEU A 53 -0.01 -4.26 6.85
CA LEU A 53 0.02 -2.81 7.05
C LEU A 53 -0.63 -2.35 8.36
N LYS A 54 -1.54 -3.14 8.93
CA LYS A 54 -2.18 -2.86 10.22
C LYS A 54 -1.33 -3.35 11.40
N ASN A 55 -0.34 -4.21 11.18
CA ASN A 55 0.54 -4.70 12.22
C ASN A 55 1.72 -3.74 12.44
N PRO A 56 1.85 -3.11 13.64
CA PRO A 56 2.90 -2.15 13.92
C PRO A 56 4.33 -2.73 13.94
N HIS A 57 4.47 -4.05 14.01
CA HIS A 57 5.78 -4.73 14.01
C HIS A 57 6.21 -5.21 12.62
N THR A 58 5.37 -5.05 11.61
CA THR A 58 5.70 -5.50 10.25
C THR A 58 6.58 -4.49 9.54
N ASP A 59 7.65 -4.98 8.91
CA ASP A 59 8.41 -4.22 7.93
C ASP A 59 7.56 -3.97 6.67
N ILE A 60 7.13 -2.72 6.50
CA ILE A 60 6.28 -2.26 5.39
C ILE A 60 6.97 -2.49 4.03
N GLU A 61 8.29 -2.37 3.95
CA GLU A 61 9.02 -2.61 2.71
C GLU A 61 8.96 -4.09 2.33
N ASN A 62 9.19 -4.98 3.30
CA ASN A 62 9.09 -6.42 3.08
C ASN A 62 7.65 -6.84 2.74
N ALA A 63 6.65 -6.32 3.44
CA ALA A 63 5.24 -6.56 3.12
C ALA A 63 4.89 -6.12 1.69
N GLY A 64 5.38 -4.95 1.26
CA GLY A 64 5.21 -4.47 -0.10
C GLY A 64 5.88 -5.36 -1.15
N LYS A 65 7.11 -5.85 -0.88
CA LYS A 65 7.81 -6.81 -1.74
C LYS A 65 7.03 -8.12 -1.88
N GLN A 66 6.53 -8.67 -0.77
CA GLN A 66 5.75 -9.91 -0.78
C GLN A 66 4.44 -9.74 -1.57
N PHE A 67 3.71 -8.64 -1.36
CA PHE A 67 2.51 -8.33 -2.13
C PHE A 67 2.81 -8.28 -3.63
N LYS A 68 3.84 -7.53 -4.03
CA LYS A 68 4.28 -7.44 -5.43
C LYS A 68 4.55 -8.83 -6.02
N GLN A 69 5.34 -9.65 -5.33
CA GLN A 69 5.69 -11.00 -5.80
C GLN A 69 4.47 -11.90 -5.98
N LYS A 70 3.51 -11.84 -5.04
CA LYS A 70 2.24 -12.59 -5.13
C LYS A 70 1.42 -12.16 -6.36
N CYS A 71 1.29 -10.85 -6.58
CA CYS A 71 0.59 -10.31 -7.75
C CYS A 71 1.30 -10.69 -9.07
N GLU A 72 2.62 -10.54 -9.15
CA GLU A 72 3.42 -10.92 -10.33
C GLU A 72 3.25 -12.40 -10.65
N THR A 73 3.35 -13.27 -9.63
CA THR A 73 3.21 -14.72 -9.80
C THR A 73 1.82 -15.09 -10.28
N ALA A 74 0.76 -14.53 -9.68
CA ALA A 74 -0.62 -14.81 -10.06
C ALA A 74 -0.90 -14.35 -11.50
N ILE A 75 -0.47 -13.14 -11.86
CA ILE A 75 -0.68 -12.58 -13.20
C ILE A 75 0.11 -13.38 -14.24
N ASN A 76 1.39 -13.68 -14.00
CA ASN A 76 2.22 -14.45 -14.94
C ASN A 76 1.67 -15.87 -15.16
N LYS A 77 1.07 -16.48 -14.14
CA LYS A 77 0.43 -17.80 -14.26
C LYS A 77 -0.85 -17.75 -15.11
N ALA A 78 -1.66 -16.69 -14.97
CA ALA A 78 -2.92 -16.57 -15.70
C ALA A 78 -2.73 -16.04 -17.13
N LYS A 79 -1.71 -15.22 -17.35
CA LYS A 79 -1.47 -14.47 -18.59
C LYS A 79 -1.52 -15.33 -19.86
N PRO A 80 -0.85 -16.48 -19.98
CA PRO A 80 -0.85 -17.25 -21.23
C PRO A 80 -2.26 -17.69 -21.68
N ILE A 81 -3.13 -18.02 -20.73
CA ILE A 81 -4.49 -18.45 -21.02
C ILE A 81 -5.36 -17.24 -21.37
N LEU A 82 -5.31 -16.20 -20.54
CA LEU A 82 -6.14 -15.01 -20.70
C LEU A 82 -5.75 -14.17 -21.91
N GLU A 83 -4.48 -14.16 -22.29
CA GLU A 83 -4.00 -13.52 -23.51
C GLU A 83 -4.47 -14.27 -24.75
N LYS A 84 -4.32 -15.60 -24.76
CA LYS A 84 -4.72 -16.44 -25.90
C LYS A 84 -6.24 -16.43 -26.12
N ASP A 85 -7.01 -16.57 -25.04
CA ASP A 85 -8.45 -16.83 -25.13
C ASP A 85 -9.29 -15.56 -25.06
N LEU A 86 -8.78 -14.48 -24.43
CA LEU A 86 -9.54 -13.23 -24.23
C LEU A 86 -8.80 -11.98 -24.75
N GLY A 87 -7.54 -12.09 -25.20
CA GLY A 87 -6.75 -10.94 -25.62
C GLY A 87 -6.34 -10.00 -24.48
N TRP A 88 -6.30 -10.49 -23.23
CA TRP A 88 -6.08 -9.63 -22.06
C TRP A 88 -4.61 -9.33 -21.74
N GLY A 89 -3.66 -9.64 -22.62
CA GLY A 89 -2.22 -9.50 -22.36
C GLY A 89 -1.81 -8.11 -21.86
N ASP A 90 -2.19 -7.06 -22.60
CA ASP A 90 -1.89 -5.67 -22.24
C ASP A 90 -2.67 -5.20 -21.01
N TYR A 91 -3.92 -5.63 -20.89
CA TYR A 91 -4.74 -5.34 -19.72
C TYR A 91 -4.07 -5.87 -18.44
N LEU A 92 -3.59 -7.12 -18.45
CA LEU A 92 -2.92 -7.74 -17.31
C LEU A 92 -1.59 -7.05 -16.96
N LYS A 93 -0.86 -6.58 -17.97
CA LYS A 93 0.36 -5.78 -17.76
C LYS A 93 0.04 -4.45 -17.07
N ASN A 94 -1.02 -3.77 -17.50
CA ASN A 94 -1.47 -2.51 -16.89
C ASN A 94 -2.03 -2.72 -15.48
N LEU A 95 -2.73 -3.84 -15.24
CA LEU A 95 -3.20 -4.24 -13.92
C LEU A 95 -2.02 -4.40 -12.96
N LEU A 96 -1.00 -5.19 -13.34
CA LEU A 96 0.20 -5.37 -12.53
C LEU A 96 0.89 -4.03 -12.22
N LYS A 97 1.06 -3.18 -13.23
CA LYS A 97 1.66 -1.86 -13.07
C LYS A 97 0.90 -1.01 -12.05
N THR A 98 -0.43 -1.03 -12.11
CA THR A 98 -1.30 -0.29 -11.18
C THR A 98 -1.14 -0.79 -9.75
N LEU A 99 -1.14 -2.11 -9.54
CA LEU A 99 -0.96 -2.72 -8.22
C LEU A 99 0.42 -2.39 -7.63
N VAL A 100 1.49 -2.47 -8.42
CA VAL A 100 2.85 -2.17 -7.98
C VAL A 100 3.03 -0.69 -7.67
N ASN A 101 2.48 0.21 -8.50
CA ASN A 101 2.54 1.66 -8.26
C ASN A 101 1.83 2.06 -6.96
N ALA A 102 0.72 1.40 -6.62
CA ALA A 102 0.04 1.63 -5.35
C ALA A 102 0.95 1.30 -4.15
N VAL A 103 1.69 0.19 -4.22
CA VAL A 103 2.60 -0.24 -3.15
C VAL A 103 3.84 0.64 -3.04
N ILE A 104 4.47 1.00 -4.16
CA ILE A 104 5.63 1.91 -4.16
C ILE A 104 5.26 3.22 -3.45
N TRP A 105 4.07 3.76 -3.74
CA TRP A 105 3.58 4.97 -3.06
C TRP A 105 3.49 4.78 -1.53
N THR A 106 3.01 3.63 -1.05
CA THR A 106 2.97 3.33 0.40
C THR A 106 4.35 3.25 1.03
N VAL A 107 5.31 2.61 0.37
CA VAL A 107 6.67 2.46 0.92
C VAL A 107 7.39 3.80 0.93
N THR A 108 7.31 4.56 -0.18
CA THR A 108 7.99 5.86 -0.30
C THR A 108 7.37 6.90 0.62
N PHE A 109 6.04 7.03 0.67
CA PHE A 109 5.37 8.07 1.45
C PHE A 109 4.99 7.63 2.87
N GLY A 110 4.84 6.33 3.14
CA GLY A 110 4.62 5.81 4.49
C GLY A 110 5.88 5.91 5.35
N ASN A 111 7.06 5.81 4.76
CA ASN A 111 8.33 5.87 5.48
C ASN A 111 8.81 7.30 5.78
N VAL A 112 8.32 8.33 5.06
CA VAL A 112 8.69 9.72 5.37
C VAL A 112 8.14 10.22 6.72
N ASN A 113 7.11 9.57 7.27
CA ASN A 113 6.63 9.89 8.62
C ASN A 113 7.55 9.38 9.75
N THR A 114 8.57 8.57 9.41
CA THR A 114 9.54 8.04 10.38
C THR A 114 10.85 8.84 10.42
N PHE A 115 11.06 9.80 9.50
CA PHE A 115 12.40 10.29 9.18
C PHE A 115 12.83 11.67 9.69
N PHE A 116 12.06 12.31 10.57
CA PHE A 116 12.61 13.32 11.46
C PHE A 116 11.92 13.17 12.82
N PRO A 117 12.56 12.61 13.86
CA PRO A 117 12.11 12.93 15.21
C PRO A 117 12.05 14.45 15.27
N TYR A 118 10.93 14.98 15.76
CA TYR A 118 10.75 16.42 15.92
C TYR A 118 11.89 16.91 16.82
N ALA A 119 12.99 17.37 16.23
CA ALA A 119 14.08 17.98 16.94
C ALA A 119 13.51 19.26 17.50
N ARG A 120 13.11 19.21 18.78
CA ARG A 120 12.63 20.38 19.52
C ARG A 120 13.67 21.47 19.29
N SER A 121 13.31 22.55 18.62
CA SER A 121 14.28 23.59 18.28
C SER A 121 14.98 24.05 19.54
N ALA A 122 16.29 24.30 19.47
CA ALA A 122 17.06 24.81 20.61
C ALA A 122 16.42 26.07 21.21
N SER A 123 15.70 26.85 20.39
CA SER A 123 14.93 28.01 20.81
C SER A 123 13.80 27.67 21.79
N ILE A 124 13.08 26.56 21.61
CA ILE A 124 12.01 26.14 22.54
C ILE A 124 12.59 25.64 23.86
N GLN A 125 13.74 24.95 23.83
CA GLN A 125 14.45 24.57 25.06
C GLN A 125 14.96 25.80 25.82
N ALA A 126 15.50 26.79 25.10
CA ALA A 126 16.00 28.03 25.70
C ALA A 126 14.89 28.88 26.35
N VAL A 127 13.69 28.91 25.76
CA VAL A 127 12.54 29.62 26.33
C VAL A 127 12.04 28.93 27.60
N GLU A 128 11.88 27.60 27.61
CA GLU A 128 11.48 26.88 28.84
C GLU A 128 12.52 27.02 29.96
N GLN A 129 13.81 27.00 29.64
CA GLN A 129 14.86 27.24 30.64
C GLN A 129 14.84 28.67 31.19
N ALA A 130 14.64 29.67 30.33
CA ALA A 130 14.50 31.05 30.77
C ALA A 130 13.25 31.25 31.66
N GLU A 131 12.14 30.61 31.32
CA GLU A 131 10.91 30.65 32.13
C GLU A 131 11.10 29.96 33.49
N GLN A 132 11.79 28.81 33.54
CA GLN A 132 12.10 28.15 34.81
C GLN A 132 13.07 28.94 35.69
N ASP A 133 14.07 29.60 35.11
CA ASP A 133 15.01 30.47 35.82
C ASP A 133 14.31 31.71 36.41
N LEU A 134 13.28 32.22 35.74
CA LEU A 134 12.47 33.34 36.23
C LEU A 134 11.54 32.92 37.38
N ILE A 135 11.04 31.68 37.37
CA ILE A 135 10.17 31.15 38.42
C ILE A 135 10.98 30.78 39.69
N GLN A 136 12.26 30.37 39.55
CA GLN A 136 13.12 30.03 40.69
C GLN A 136 13.77 31.21 41.42
N LYS A 137 13.62 32.45 40.93
CA LYS A 137 14.23 33.63 41.56
C LYS A 137 13.18 34.48 42.31
N PRO A 138 12.81 34.14 43.57
CA PRO A 138 12.02 35.04 44.39
C PRO A 138 12.90 36.22 44.80
N GLY A 139 12.46 37.44 44.48
CA GLY A 139 12.85 38.70 45.09
C GLY A 139 14.28 38.81 45.61
N ALA A 140 15.22 39.22 44.75
CA ALA A 140 16.41 39.90 45.23
C ALA A 140 15.99 41.29 45.72
N SER A 141 15.77 41.37 47.03
CA SER A 141 15.56 42.57 47.83
C SER A 141 16.54 43.68 47.42
N LEU A 142 16.02 44.80 46.93
CA LEU A 142 16.77 46.05 46.85
C LEU A 142 16.65 46.74 48.21
N LYS A 143 17.80 46.91 48.86
CA LYS A 143 18.01 47.84 49.97
C LYS A 143 17.70 49.27 49.56
#